data_AF-X1RFS9-F1
#
_entry.id   AF-X1RFS9-F1
#
_cell.length_a   1.000
_cell.length_b   1.000
_cell.length_c   1.000
_cell.angle_alpha   90.00
_cell.angle_beta   90.00
_cell.angle_gamma   90.00
#
_symmetry.space_group_name_H-M   'P 1'
#
loop_
_entity.id
_entity.type
_entity.pdbx_description
1 polymer ?
#
loop_
_entity_poly.entity_id
_entity_poly.type
_entity_poly.pdbx_seq_one_letter_code
_entity_poly.pdbx_strand_id
1 'polypeptide(L)'
;PKEVAYSGNLVAKRKNGVNEAMVDVTGSPFSGDQPFLVPISGDDFAVDMDTMYYSFTATSGSYTDEITRKIIVRDPYFYLKKSATLTANSTTDGMDLLINANVADDAVPADPSVIVSVSGASELQGGSAWLAESVDNIIEFVPSTVDLYKVNKSDDAIAAFEAGVLAGNETITAGPLDGEGVFIFKAVNGTDPGDTYYGMLKFGPSSTSSVTFEYRIGNMYAHLTVIQ
;
A
#
# COMPACT_ATOMS: atom_id res chain seq x y z
N PRO A 1 34.95 -7.97 -19.25
CA PRO A 1 34.81 -8.13 -17.79
C PRO A 1 35.93 -9.02 -17.25
N LYS A 2 36.57 -8.65 -16.14
CA LYS A 2 37.63 -9.47 -15.53
C LYS A 2 36.98 -10.67 -14.83
N GLU A 3 37.47 -11.88 -15.06
CA GLU A 3 36.91 -13.12 -14.50
C GLU A 3 37.39 -13.43 -13.06
N VAL A 4 38.12 -12.51 -12.42
CA VAL A 4 38.71 -12.73 -11.09
C VAL A 4 37.87 -12.01 -10.03
N ALA A 5 37.65 -12.68 -8.89
CA ALA A 5 36.94 -12.08 -7.76
C ALA A 5 37.61 -10.78 -7.29
N TYR A 6 36.81 -9.74 -7.03
CA TYR A 6 37.30 -8.50 -6.44
C TYR A 6 37.73 -8.79 -5.00
N SER A 7 39.02 -8.95 -4.75
CA SER A 7 39.56 -9.04 -3.39
C SER A 7 39.77 -7.63 -2.85
N GLY A 8 38.77 -7.06 -2.17
CA GLY A 8 38.90 -5.71 -1.63
C GLY A 8 37.61 -5.22 -0.98
N ASN A 9 37.70 -4.05 -0.37
CA ASN A 9 36.53 -3.41 0.22
C ASN A 9 35.67 -2.73 -0.86
N LEU A 10 34.37 -2.65 -0.63
CA LEU A 10 33.43 -1.85 -1.42
C LEU A 10 33.26 -0.48 -0.77
N VAL A 11 33.65 0.58 -1.49
CA VAL A 11 33.30 1.94 -1.09
C VAL A 11 31.93 2.26 -1.66
N ALA A 12 30.99 2.67 -0.81
CA ALA A 12 29.64 3.02 -1.18
C ALA A 12 29.38 4.47 -0.75
N LYS A 13 28.94 5.29 -1.69
CA LYS A 13 28.58 6.69 -1.48
C LYS A 13 27.15 6.93 -1.92
N ARG A 14 26.53 7.96 -1.34
CA ARG A 14 25.17 8.39 -1.63
C ARG A 14 25.05 9.92 -1.71
N LYS A 15 24.04 10.44 -2.41
CA LYS A 15 23.66 11.87 -2.37
C LYS A 15 22.17 12.12 -2.66
N ASN A 16 21.59 13.08 -1.93
CA ASN A 16 20.20 13.51 -2.07
C ASN A 16 20.01 14.43 -3.27
N GLY A 17 19.43 13.94 -4.36
CA GLY A 17 19.30 14.71 -5.59
C GLY A 17 20.62 14.93 -6.33
N VAL A 18 20.54 15.62 -7.48
CA VAL A 18 21.68 15.71 -8.42
C VAL A 18 22.75 16.69 -7.95
N ASN A 19 22.39 17.71 -7.17
CA ASN A 19 23.26 18.83 -6.81
C ASN A 19 24.01 18.65 -5.49
N GLU A 20 23.63 17.67 -4.68
CA GLU A 20 24.29 17.43 -3.39
C GLU A 20 25.66 16.76 -3.55
N ALA A 21 26.49 16.91 -2.52
CA ALA A 21 27.77 16.23 -2.43
C ALA A 21 27.57 14.72 -2.13
N MET A 22 28.45 13.89 -2.68
CA MET A 22 28.51 12.48 -2.32
C MET A 22 29.06 12.32 -0.89
N VAL A 23 28.31 11.62 -0.05
CA VAL A 23 28.71 11.25 1.31
C VAL A 23 28.85 9.74 1.41
N ASP A 24 29.71 9.26 2.30
CA ASP A 24 29.87 7.81 2.51
C ASP A 24 28.58 7.23 3.11
N VAL A 25 28.18 6.05 2.62
CA VAL A 25 27.10 5.27 3.25
C VAL A 25 27.62 4.74 4.58
N THR A 26 26.79 4.77 5.61
CA THR A 26 27.14 4.25 6.94
C THR A 26 27.64 2.81 6.83
N GLY A 27 28.83 2.54 7.38
CA GLY A 27 29.50 1.24 7.29
C GLY A 27 30.42 1.07 6.08
N SER A 28 30.47 2.05 5.16
CA SER A 28 31.49 2.07 4.12
C SER A 28 32.86 2.47 4.69
N PRO A 29 33.97 1.84 4.23
CA PRO A 29 34.05 0.77 3.24
C PRO A 29 33.59 -0.58 3.79
N PHE A 30 32.79 -1.32 3.00
CA PHE A 30 32.31 -2.66 3.35
C PHE A 30 33.39 -3.69 3.02
N SER A 31 33.66 -4.60 3.96
CA SER A 31 34.68 -5.64 3.83
C SER A 31 34.12 -7.00 4.25
N GLY A 32 34.74 -8.09 3.80
CA GLY A 32 34.33 -9.46 4.14
C GLY A 32 33.95 -10.28 2.91
N ASP A 33 33.11 -11.29 3.12
CA ASP A 33 32.67 -12.19 2.06
C ASP A 33 31.68 -11.50 1.11
N GLN A 34 31.79 -11.81 -0.17
CA GLN A 34 30.86 -11.34 -1.20
C GLN A 34 29.61 -12.23 -1.25
N PRO A 35 28.42 -11.67 -1.58
CA PRO A 35 28.18 -10.29 -2.02
C PRO A 35 28.16 -9.27 -0.87
N PHE A 36 28.68 -8.07 -1.11
CA PHE A 36 28.54 -6.96 -0.17
C PHE A 36 27.10 -6.48 -0.13
N LEU A 37 26.48 -6.49 1.05
CA LEU A 37 25.14 -5.95 1.27
C LEU A 37 25.28 -4.54 1.83
N VAL A 38 24.91 -3.54 1.03
CA VAL A 38 24.86 -2.15 1.45
C VAL A 38 23.43 -1.83 1.89
N PRO A 39 23.18 -1.56 3.17
CA PRO A 39 21.83 -1.22 3.64
C PRO A 39 21.39 0.11 3.02
N ILE A 40 20.14 0.15 2.56
CA ILE A 40 19.45 1.38 2.16
C ILE A 40 18.40 1.63 3.24
N SER A 41 18.52 2.72 3.99
CA SER A 41 17.55 3.09 5.03
C SER A 41 16.57 4.14 4.52
N GLY A 42 15.41 4.27 5.18
CA GLY A 42 14.49 5.38 4.94
C GLY A 42 15.13 6.75 5.22
N ASP A 43 16.02 6.82 6.21
CA ASP A 43 16.82 8.01 6.53
C ASP A 43 17.79 8.40 5.42
N ASP A 44 17.94 7.56 4.38
CA ASP A 44 18.78 7.92 3.24
C ASP A 44 18.21 9.08 2.43
N PHE A 45 16.89 9.24 2.47
CA PHE A 45 16.16 10.29 1.79
C PHE A 45 15.96 11.49 2.73
N ALA A 46 16.45 12.65 2.32
CA ALA A 46 16.15 13.89 3.01
C ALA A 46 14.68 14.26 2.78
N VAL A 47 14.11 15.01 3.73
CA VAL A 47 12.77 15.60 3.59
C VAL A 47 12.70 16.37 2.26
N ASP A 48 11.61 16.17 1.52
CA ASP A 48 11.35 16.76 0.19
C ASP A 48 12.29 16.30 -0.94
N MET A 49 13.09 15.25 -0.73
CA MET A 49 13.97 14.68 -1.76
C MET A 49 13.54 13.27 -2.15
N ASP A 50 12.99 13.14 -3.35
CA ASP A 50 12.47 11.87 -3.88
C ASP A 50 13.55 11.02 -4.55
N THR A 51 14.77 11.53 -4.70
CA THR A 51 15.80 10.92 -5.53
C THR A 51 17.11 10.76 -4.79
N MET A 52 17.65 9.55 -4.83
CA MET A 52 18.94 9.19 -4.29
C MET A 52 19.86 8.64 -5.37
N TYR A 53 21.13 9.06 -5.35
CA TYR A 53 22.15 8.53 -6.22
C TYR A 53 23.17 7.79 -5.38
N TYR A 54 23.37 6.50 -5.66
CA TYR A 54 24.43 5.69 -5.08
C TYR A 54 25.58 5.51 -6.07
N SER A 55 26.81 5.52 -5.56
CA SER A 55 28.01 5.08 -6.27
C SER A 55 28.67 3.96 -5.47
N PHE A 56 29.00 2.87 -6.16
CA PHE A 56 29.64 1.69 -5.61
C PHE A 56 30.97 1.50 -6.33
N THR A 57 32.08 1.66 -5.61
CA THR A 57 33.43 1.57 -6.16
C THR A 57 34.15 0.36 -5.58
N ALA A 58 34.62 -0.54 -6.45
CA ALA A 58 35.45 -1.68 -6.09
C ALA A 58 36.79 -1.61 -6.83
N THR A 59 37.88 -1.95 -6.14
CA THR A 59 39.24 -1.94 -6.67
C THR A 59 39.85 -3.33 -6.65
N SER A 60 40.55 -3.69 -7.73
CA SER A 60 41.35 -4.92 -7.83
C SER A 60 42.71 -4.59 -8.46
N GLY A 61 43.74 -4.46 -7.62
CA GLY A 61 45.05 -3.96 -8.05
C GLY A 61 44.94 -2.53 -8.57
N SER A 62 45.34 -2.30 -9.82
CA SER A 62 45.24 -0.99 -10.49
C SER A 62 43.91 -0.72 -11.16
N TYR A 63 42.98 -1.69 -11.16
CA TYR A 63 41.68 -1.56 -11.82
C TYR A 63 40.63 -1.10 -10.81
N THR A 64 39.78 -0.16 -11.25
CA THR A 64 38.66 0.37 -10.48
C THR A 64 37.40 0.23 -11.31
N ASP A 65 36.38 -0.40 -10.75
CA ASP A 65 35.03 -0.42 -11.30
C ASP A 65 34.12 0.45 -10.44
N GLU A 66 33.33 1.30 -11.09
CA GLU A 66 32.33 2.13 -10.45
C GLU A 66 30.95 1.84 -11.06
N ILE A 67 29.98 1.53 -10.20
CA ILE A 67 28.58 1.38 -10.58
C ILE A 67 27.80 2.51 -9.91
N THR A 68 27.14 3.33 -10.71
CA THR A 68 26.22 4.35 -10.22
C THR A 68 24.77 3.91 -10.40
N ARG A 69 23.95 4.04 -9.37
CA ARG A 69 22.51 3.72 -9.40
C ARG A 69 21.70 4.92 -8.92
N LYS A 70 20.55 5.14 -9.56
CA LYS A 70 19.56 6.14 -9.18
C LYS A 70 18.36 5.42 -8.56
N ILE A 71 18.05 5.73 -7.32
CA ILE A 71 16.86 5.27 -6.62
C ILE A 71 15.90 6.46 -6.53
N ILE A 72 14.62 6.22 -6.80
CA ILE A 72 13.59 7.23 -6.67
C ILE A 72 12.56 6.67 -5.70
N VAL A 73 12.41 7.31 -4.54
CA VAL A 73 11.26 7.08 -3.68
C VAL A 73 10.14 7.93 -4.25
N ARG A 74 8.99 7.30 -4.46
CA ARG A 74 7.75 8.03 -4.73
C ARG A 74 6.87 7.81 -3.52
N ASP A 75 6.21 8.87 -3.06
CA ASP A 75 5.14 8.74 -2.07
C ASP A 75 4.22 7.59 -2.43
N PRO A 76 3.78 6.78 -1.46
CA PRO A 76 2.92 5.68 -1.76
C PRO A 76 1.53 6.17 -2.14
N TYR A 77 1.18 5.94 -3.41
CA TYR A 77 -0.13 6.27 -3.95
C TYR A 77 -0.94 4.99 -4.07
N PHE A 78 -2.26 5.06 -3.88
CA PHE A 78 -3.12 3.95 -4.23
C PHE A 78 -3.05 3.71 -5.75
N TYR A 79 -2.45 2.59 -6.16
CA TYR A 79 -2.26 2.23 -7.57
C TYR A 79 -3.55 1.78 -8.25
N LEU A 80 -4.46 1.20 -7.47
CA LEU A 80 -5.68 0.63 -8.00
C LEU A 80 -6.87 1.54 -7.67
N LYS A 81 -7.41 2.18 -8.70
CA LYS A 81 -8.66 2.95 -8.63
C LYS A 81 -9.75 2.16 -9.35
N LYS A 82 -10.80 1.77 -8.62
CA LYS A 82 -11.91 0.97 -9.14
C LYS A 82 -13.24 1.54 -8.71
N SER A 83 -14.30 1.11 -9.37
CA SER A 83 -15.66 1.48 -9.06
C SER A 83 -16.55 0.26 -9.10
N ALA A 84 -17.49 0.20 -8.17
CA ALA A 84 -18.43 -0.88 -8.02
C ALA A 84 -19.84 -0.32 -7.88
N THR A 85 -20.83 -1.12 -8.27
CA THR A 85 -22.22 -0.93 -7.84
C THR A 85 -22.70 -2.24 -7.26
N LEU A 86 -23.11 -2.20 -6.00
CA LEU A 86 -23.70 -3.33 -5.32
C LEU A 86 -25.18 -3.07 -5.11
N THR A 87 -26.01 -4.10 -5.29
CA THR A 87 -27.45 -4.03 -5.12
C THR A 87 -27.87 -5.07 -4.11
N ALA A 88 -28.55 -4.67 -3.04
CA ALA A 88 -28.96 -5.58 -1.98
C ALA A 88 -30.01 -6.59 -2.49
N ASN A 89 -29.88 -7.86 -2.11
CA ASN A 89 -30.77 -8.96 -2.52
C ASN A 89 -30.85 -9.12 -4.06
N SER A 90 -29.71 -9.00 -4.74
CA SER A 90 -29.59 -9.05 -6.21
C SER A 90 -28.31 -9.78 -6.60
N THR A 91 -28.16 -10.20 -7.85
CA THR A 91 -27.00 -10.97 -8.34
C THR A 91 -25.62 -10.26 -8.29
N THR A 92 -25.49 -9.15 -7.57
CA THR A 92 -24.27 -8.35 -7.38
C THR A 92 -24.31 -7.63 -6.02
N ASP A 93 -24.49 -8.36 -4.94
CA ASP A 93 -24.54 -7.83 -3.56
C ASP A 93 -23.17 -7.94 -2.83
N GLY A 94 -22.20 -8.65 -3.41
CA GLY A 94 -20.85 -8.82 -2.87
C GLY A 94 -19.71 -8.50 -3.84
N MET A 95 -18.53 -8.24 -3.27
CA MET A 95 -17.31 -7.93 -3.99
C MET A 95 -16.05 -8.49 -3.32
N ASP A 96 -15.23 -9.15 -4.12
CA ASP A 96 -13.81 -9.36 -3.83
C ASP A 96 -13.04 -8.09 -4.21
N LEU A 97 -12.57 -7.36 -3.20
CA LEU A 97 -11.85 -6.10 -3.39
C LEU A 97 -10.46 -6.28 -4.01
N LEU A 98 -9.82 -7.44 -3.81
CA LEU A 98 -8.43 -7.70 -4.21
C LEU A 98 -8.34 -7.93 -5.72
N ILE A 99 -9.29 -8.69 -6.28
CA ILE A 99 -9.32 -8.98 -7.72
C ILE A 99 -10.35 -8.12 -8.46
N ASN A 100 -11.13 -7.30 -7.75
CA ASN A 100 -12.21 -6.47 -8.31
C ASN A 100 -13.24 -7.32 -9.08
N ALA A 101 -13.78 -8.33 -8.40
CA ALA A 101 -14.80 -9.22 -8.96
C ALA A 101 -16.11 -9.12 -8.16
N ASN A 102 -17.23 -9.03 -8.87
CA ASN A 102 -18.56 -9.13 -8.27
C ASN A 102 -18.90 -10.59 -7.99
N VAL A 103 -19.58 -10.82 -6.87
CA VAL A 103 -20.16 -12.11 -6.48
C VAL A 103 -21.68 -11.94 -6.41
N ALA A 104 -22.41 -12.99 -6.79
CA ALA A 104 -23.87 -12.99 -6.79
C ALA A 104 -24.44 -13.34 -5.41
N ASP A 105 -25.62 -12.79 -5.08
CA ASP A 105 -26.28 -12.87 -3.76
C ASP A 105 -26.59 -14.27 -3.27
N ASP A 106 -26.86 -15.21 -4.17
CA ASP A 106 -27.03 -16.61 -3.78
C ASP A 106 -25.71 -17.27 -3.37
N ALA A 107 -24.57 -16.75 -3.83
CA ALA A 107 -23.23 -17.20 -3.47
C ALA A 107 -22.62 -16.41 -2.31
N VAL A 108 -22.93 -15.12 -2.13
CA VAL A 108 -22.30 -14.25 -1.12
C VAL A 108 -22.34 -14.81 0.32
N PRO A 109 -23.46 -15.36 0.82
CA PRO A 109 -23.51 -15.91 2.17
C PRO A 109 -22.55 -17.07 2.41
N ALA A 110 -22.04 -17.73 1.35
CA ALA A 110 -21.19 -18.91 1.40
C ALA A 110 -19.81 -18.71 0.75
N ASP A 111 -19.55 -17.57 0.09
CA ASP A 111 -18.33 -17.33 -0.66
C ASP A 111 -17.29 -16.55 0.19
N PRO A 112 -16.19 -17.20 0.62
CA PRO A 112 -15.18 -16.57 1.46
C PRO A 112 -14.34 -15.52 0.72
N SER A 113 -14.44 -15.40 -0.62
CA SER A 113 -13.74 -14.34 -1.37
C SER A 113 -14.37 -12.95 -1.21
N VAL A 114 -15.60 -12.88 -0.67
CA VAL A 114 -16.35 -11.64 -0.54
C VAL A 114 -15.85 -10.84 0.66
N ILE A 115 -14.95 -9.89 0.42
CA ILE A 115 -14.46 -8.99 1.47
C ILE A 115 -15.53 -7.96 1.84
N VAL A 116 -16.26 -7.41 0.86
CA VAL A 116 -17.34 -6.43 1.10
C VAL A 116 -18.66 -6.92 0.50
N SER A 117 -19.74 -6.76 1.25
CA SER A 117 -21.12 -6.91 0.80
C SER A 117 -21.94 -5.65 1.08
N VAL A 118 -23.09 -5.50 0.42
CA VAL A 118 -24.05 -4.44 0.72
C VAL A 118 -25.15 -4.97 1.64
N SER A 119 -25.39 -4.25 2.73
CA SER A 119 -26.45 -4.54 3.68
C SER A 119 -27.82 -4.12 3.11
N GLY A 120 -28.90 -4.62 3.72
CA GLY A 120 -30.27 -4.18 3.39
C GLY A 120 -30.52 -2.68 3.64
N ALA A 121 -29.64 -2.00 4.39
CA ALA A 121 -29.68 -0.56 4.63
C ALA A 121 -28.89 0.26 3.58
N SER A 122 -28.38 -0.38 2.52
CA SER A 122 -27.48 0.25 1.53
C SER A 122 -26.17 0.76 2.16
N GLU A 123 -25.64 0.00 3.11
CA GLU A 123 -24.32 0.22 3.71
C GLU A 123 -23.37 -0.89 3.27
N LEU A 124 -22.10 -0.58 3.12
CA LEU A 124 -21.06 -1.58 2.94
C LEU A 124 -20.73 -2.22 4.29
N GLN A 125 -20.52 -3.54 4.29
CA GLN A 125 -20.12 -4.33 5.45
C GLN A 125 -19.23 -5.49 5.02
N GLY A 126 -18.61 -6.20 5.96
CA GLY A 126 -17.85 -7.42 5.64
C GLY A 126 -18.73 -8.53 5.07
N GLY A 127 -18.20 -9.34 4.14
CA GLY A 127 -18.88 -10.55 3.70
C GLY A 127 -18.96 -11.59 4.81
N SER A 128 -20.13 -12.20 5.00
CA SER A 128 -20.38 -13.07 6.15
C SER A 128 -19.55 -14.35 6.14
N ALA A 129 -19.36 -14.97 4.96
CA ALA A 129 -18.54 -16.18 4.84
C ALA A 129 -17.06 -15.88 5.06
N TRP A 130 -16.57 -14.77 4.54
CA TRP A 130 -15.20 -14.29 4.74
C TRP A 130 -14.91 -14.01 6.22
N LEU A 131 -15.78 -13.27 6.90
CA LEU A 131 -15.65 -13.02 8.36
C LEU A 131 -15.75 -14.31 9.19
N ALA A 132 -16.46 -15.33 8.72
CA ALA A 132 -16.58 -16.61 9.40
C ALA A 132 -15.39 -17.55 9.17
N GLU A 133 -14.58 -17.31 8.14
CA GLU A 133 -13.43 -18.15 7.80
C GLU A 133 -12.30 -18.04 8.84
N SER A 134 -12.12 -16.84 9.42
CA SER A 134 -11.14 -16.60 10.48
C SER A 134 -11.60 -15.50 11.42
N VAL A 135 -11.26 -15.63 12.71
CA VAL A 135 -11.44 -14.57 13.72
C VAL A 135 -10.55 -13.35 13.45
N ASP A 136 -9.49 -13.52 12.65
CA ASP A 136 -8.58 -12.45 12.26
C ASP A 136 -9.11 -11.65 11.05
N ASN A 137 -10.12 -12.17 10.35
CA ASN A 137 -10.74 -11.45 9.25
C ASN A 137 -11.61 -10.33 9.79
N ILE A 138 -11.21 -9.09 9.51
CA ILE A 138 -11.92 -7.89 9.92
C ILE A 138 -12.00 -6.89 8.78
N ILE A 139 -13.10 -6.15 8.72
CA ILE A 139 -13.16 -4.91 7.96
C ILE A 139 -13.72 -3.80 8.82
N GLU A 140 -13.02 -2.69 8.83
CA GLU A 140 -13.31 -1.52 9.63
C GLU A 140 -13.25 -0.27 8.76
N PHE A 141 -14.07 0.71 9.07
CA PHE A 141 -14.19 1.95 8.36
C PHE A 141 -14.03 3.13 9.32
N VAL A 142 -13.40 4.19 8.85
CA VAL A 142 -13.28 5.47 9.56
C VAL A 142 -13.76 6.58 8.60
N PRO A 143 -14.73 7.42 8.99
CA PRO A 143 -15.15 8.56 8.17
C PRO A 143 -13.98 9.49 7.83
N SER A 144 -13.98 10.00 6.60
CA SER A 144 -12.89 10.82 6.08
C SER A 144 -13.41 11.95 5.19
N THR A 145 -12.49 12.71 4.59
CA THR A 145 -12.80 13.89 3.79
C THR A 145 -12.48 13.69 2.32
N VAL A 146 -13.21 14.38 1.46
CA VAL A 146 -12.99 14.48 0.03
C VAL A 146 -11.60 15.03 -0.28
N ASP A 147 -11.04 15.87 0.58
CA ASP A 147 -9.70 16.42 0.38
C ASP A 147 -8.62 15.36 0.63
N LEU A 148 -8.71 14.57 1.70
CA LEU A 148 -7.82 13.42 1.89
C LEU A 148 -7.96 12.43 0.73
N TYR A 149 -9.18 12.20 0.26
CA TYR A 149 -9.45 11.34 -0.89
C TYR A 149 -8.78 11.85 -2.17
N LYS A 150 -8.71 13.17 -2.41
CA LYS A 150 -8.04 13.74 -3.58
C LYS A 150 -6.52 13.60 -3.51
N VAL A 151 -5.93 13.69 -2.30
CA VAL A 151 -4.48 13.57 -2.09
C VAL A 151 -3.97 12.18 -2.54
N ASN A 152 -4.77 11.13 -2.33
CA ASN A 152 -4.49 9.78 -2.83
C ASN A 152 -3.21 9.13 -2.29
N LYS A 153 -2.74 9.53 -1.11
CA LYS A 153 -1.54 8.96 -0.47
C LYS A 153 -1.94 7.91 0.57
N SER A 154 -1.36 6.71 0.50
CA SER A 154 -1.70 5.63 1.42
C SER A 154 -1.22 5.92 2.84
N ASP A 155 -0.06 6.56 3.00
CA ASP A 155 0.47 6.87 4.34
C ASP A 155 -0.42 7.88 5.08
N ASP A 156 -0.90 8.91 4.38
CA ASP A 156 -1.85 9.88 4.94
C ASP A 156 -3.17 9.20 5.32
N ALA A 157 -3.65 8.26 4.49
CA ALA A 157 -4.85 7.49 4.77
C ALA A 157 -4.67 6.55 5.98
N ILE A 158 -3.53 5.85 6.09
CA ILE A 158 -3.20 4.99 7.23
C ILE A 158 -3.14 5.82 8.52
N ALA A 159 -2.41 6.93 8.51
CA ALA A 159 -2.29 7.80 9.66
C ALA A 159 -3.67 8.37 10.09
N ALA A 160 -4.51 8.75 9.14
CA ALA A 160 -5.86 9.22 9.42
C ALA A 160 -6.78 8.11 9.94
N PHE A 161 -6.63 6.87 9.46
CA PHE A 161 -7.35 5.72 9.99
C PHE A 161 -6.99 5.47 11.45
N GLU A 162 -5.70 5.36 11.76
CA GLU A 162 -5.20 5.14 13.12
C GLU A 162 -5.65 6.25 14.07
N ALA A 163 -5.59 7.51 13.63
CA ALA A 163 -6.10 8.65 14.39
C ALA A 163 -7.62 8.56 14.63
N GLY A 164 -8.39 8.09 13.64
CA GLY A 164 -9.83 7.88 13.77
C GLY A 164 -10.20 6.78 14.76
N VAL A 165 -9.46 5.67 14.74
CA VAL A 165 -9.60 4.59 15.73
C VAL A 165 -9.29 5.10 17.14
N LEU A 166 -8.21 5.87 17.31
CA LEU A 166 -7.88 6.49 18.61
C LEU A 166 -8.97 7.46 19.10
N ALA A 167 -9.73 8.05 18.18
CA ALA A 167 -10.85 8.92 18.49
C ALA A 167 -12.18 8.17 18.73
N GLY A 168 -12.22 6.84 18.54
CA GLY A 168 -13.44 6.03 18.68
C GLY A 168 -14.45 6.22 17.54
N ASN A 169 -13.96 6.57 16.34
CA ASN A 169 -14.79 6.82 15.15
C ASN A 169 -14.83 5.64 14.18
N GLU A 170 -14.25 4.50 14.55
CA GLU A 170 -14.29 3.29 13.75
C GLU A 170 -15.68 2.64 13.75
N THR A 171 -16.06 2.10 12.60
CA THR A 171 -17.33 1.41 12.37
C THR A 171 -17.11 0.13 11.56
N ILE A 172 -18.02 -0.83 11.70
CA ILE A 172 -18.03 -2.07 10.88
C ILE A 172 -18.88 -1.94 9.61
N THR A 173 -19.57 -0.80 9.46
CA THR A 173 -20.37 -0.46 8.28
C THR A 173 -19.97 0.91 7.76
N ALA A 174 -20.17 1.14 6.46
CA ALA A 174 -19.99 2.46 5.84
C ALA A 174 -21.17 2.76 4.91
N GLY A 175 -21.84 3.90 5.09
CA GLY A 175 -22.99 4.30 4.29
C GLY A 175 -22.80 5.60 3.50
N PRO A 176 -23.56 5.80 2.40
CA PRO A 176 -23.57 7.08 1.68
C PRO A 176 -24.17 8.24 2.51
N LEU A 177 -24.82 7.93 3.63
CA LEU A 177 -25.48 8.90 4.52
C LEU A 177 -24.55 9.43 5.62
N ASP A 178 -23.36 8.85 5.77
CA ASP A 178 -22.41 9.21 6.82
C ASP A 178 -21.36 10.19 6.31
N GLY A 179 -21.24 11.34 6.98
CA GLY A 179 -20.22 12.35 6.67
C GLY A 179 -20.23 12.80 5.21
N GLU A 180 -19.04 12.94 4.61
CA GLU A 180 -18.90 13.32 3.20
C GLU A 180 -19.10 12.14 2.22
N GLY A 181 -19.56 10.98 2.71
CA GLY A 181 -19.61 9.74 1.94
C GLY A 181 -18.20 9.29 1.53
N VAL A 182 -17.18 9.60 2.33
CA VAL A 182 -15.80 9.16 2.14
C VAL A 182 -15.36 8.44 3.40
N PHE A 183 -14.73 7.29 3.23
CA PHE A 183 -14.21 6.48 4.32
C PHE A 183 -12.80 6.02 4.01
N ILE A 184 -12.00 5.84 5.05
CA ILE A 184 -10.80 5.01 4.98
C ILE A 184 -11.21 3.64 5.51
N PHE A 185 -10.80 2.57 4.85
CA PHE A 185 -11.03 1.21 5.32
C PHE A 185 -9.73 0.51 5.63
N LYS A 186 -9.80 -0.40 6.59
CA LYS A 186 -8.81 -1.43 6.86
C LYS A 186 -9.48 -2.78 6.72
N ALA A 187 -8.92 -3.65 5.89
CA ALA A 187 -9.32 -5.05 5.79
C ALA A 187 -8.13 -5.93 6.18
N VAL A 188 -8.33 -6.89 7.08
CA VAL A 188 -7.32 -7.90 7.45
C VAL A 188 -7.80 -9.23 6.90
N ASN A 189 -6.98 -9.89 6.09
CA ASN A 189 -7.33 -11.13 5.39
C ASN A 189 -6.42 -12.30 5.80
N GLY A 190 -6.10 -12.40 7.09
CA GLY A 190 -5.14 -13.36 7.61
C GLY A 190 -4.28 -12.82 8.76
N THR A 191 -3.37 -13.66 9.25
CA THR A 191 -2.50 -13.32 10.39
C THR A 191 -1.19 -12.64 9.98
N ASP A 192 -0.82 -12.73 8.70
CA ASP A 192 0.43 -12.13 8.26
C ASP A 192 0.27 -10.61 8.14
N PRO A 193 1.26 -9.80 8.55
CA PRO A 193 1.21 -8.35 8.38
C PRO A 193 1.00 -7.91 6.92
N GLY A 194 1.39 -8.77 5.97
CA GLY A 194 1.15 -8.59 4.55
C GLY A 194 -0.32 -8.74 4.15
N ASP A 195 -1.18 -9.30 4.98
CA ASP A 195 -2.62 -9.49 4.72
C ASP A 195 -3.46 -8.33 5.26
N THR A 196 -2.83 -7.25 5.72
CA THR A 196 -3.54 -6.03 6.08
C THR A 196 -3.58 -5.09 4.89
N TYR A 197 -4.77 -4.69 4.49
CA TYR A 197 -5.03 -3.80 3.38
C TYR A 197 -5.65 -2.51 3.90
N TYR A 198 -5.05 -1.38 3.54
CA TYR A 198 -5.65 -0.07 3.74
C TYR A 198 -6.11 0.50 2.40
N GLY A 199 -7.20 1.25 2.45
CA GLY A 199 -7.75 1.88 1.27
C GLY A 199 -8.71 3.00 1.59
N MET A 200 -9.17 3.68 0.54
CA MET A 200 -10.19 4.72 0.68
C MET A 200 -11.40 4.41 -0.20
N LEU A 201 -12.58 4.72 0.31
CA LEU A 201 -13.88 4.58 -0.33
C LEU A 201 -14.51 5.95 -0.51
N LYS A 202 -15.16 6.16 -1.64
CA LYS A 202 -16.02 7.31 -1.88
C LYS A 202 -17.34 6.85 -2.49
N PHE A 203 -18.43 7.10 -1.78
CA PHE A 203 -19.77 6.84 -2.27
C PHE A 203 -20.14 7.81 -3.40
N GLY A 204 -20.73 7.24 -4.44
CA GLY A 204 -21.36 7.95 -5.54
C GLY A 204 -22.88 8.05 -5.33
N PRO A 205 -23.63 8.44 -6.37
CA PRO A 205 -25.08 8.42 -6.33
C PRO A 205 -25.61 7.03 -5.96
N SER A 206 -26.42 6.92 -4.92
CA SER A 206 -27.06 5.69 -4.48
C SER A 206 -28.57 5.74 -4.70
N SER A 207 -29.19 4.55 -4.73
CA SER A 207 -30.65 4.38 -4.64
C SER A 207 -30.99 3.64 -3.35
N THR A 208 -32.27 3.49 -3.03
CA THR A 208 -32.71 2.81 -1.78
C THR A 208 -32.29 1.35 -1.67
N SER A 209 -31.84 0.73 -2.76
CA SER A 209 -31.40 -0.66 -2.80
C SER A 209 -30.03 -0.85 -3.47
N SER A 210 -29.35 0.22 -3.86
CA SER A 210 -28.08 0.13 -4.58
C SER A 210 -27.08 1.16 -4.12
N VAL A 211 -25.84 0.73 -3.97
CA VAL A 211 -24.71 1.55 -3.56
C VAL A 211 -23.70 1.55 -4.69
N THR A 212 -23.39 2.73 -5.21
CA THR A 212 -22.25 2.93 -6.11
C THR A 212 -21.11 3.54 -5.31
N PHE A 213 -19.91 3.00 -5.45
CA PHE A 213 -18.72 3.53 -4.78
C PHE A 213 -17.47 3.40 -5.63
N GLU A 214 -16.55 4.32 -5.43
CA GLU A 214 -15.18 4.28 -5.92
C GLU A 214 -14.28 3.86 -4.77
N TYR A 215 -13.39 2.89 -4.99
CA TYR A 215 -12.45 2.45 -3.98
C TYR A 215 -11.01 2.46 -4.49
N ARG A 216 -10.09 2.62 -3.53
CA ARG A 216 -8.66 2.68 -3.76
C ARG A 216 -7.95 1.81 -2.74
N ILE A 217 -7.07 0.92 -3.18
CA ILE A 217 -6.33 -0.05 -2.35
C ILE A 217 -4.88 -0.08 -2.83
N GLY A 218 -3.90 -0.19 -1.92
CA GLY A 218 -2.52 -0.10 -2.37
C GLY A 218 -1.39 -0.01 -1.36
N ASN A 219 -1.64 -0.17 -0.06
CA ASN A 219 -0.55 -0.22 0.94
C ASN A 219 0.41 -1.42 0.75
N MET A 220 0.08 -2.38 -0.13
CA MET A 220 0.92 -3.54 -0.46
C MET A 220 1.78 -3.38 -1.73
N TYR A 221 1.59 -2.32 -2.51
CA TYR A 221 2.49 -2.11 -3.64
C TYR A 221 3.83 -1.61 -3.11
N ALA A 222 4.80 -2.52 -3.01
CA ALA A 222 6.17 -2.11 -2.80
C ALA A 222 6.56 -1.15 -3.94
N HIS A 223 6.87 0.10 -3.60
CA HIS A 223 7.48 1.08 -4.51
C HIS A 223 8.87 0.65 -5.01
N LEU A 224 9.31 -0.55 -4.61
CA LEU A 224 10.63 -1.11 -4.81
C LEU A 224 10.54 -2.36 -5.68
N THR A 225 10.31 -2.22 -6.99
CA THR A 225 10.79 -3.21 -7.97
C THR A 225 10.66 -2.71 -9.42
N VAL A 226 11.54 -1.79 -9.81
CA VAL A 226 12.31 -1.97 -11.05
C VAL A 226 13.73 -1.48 -10.78
N ILE A 227 14.52 -2.31 -10.08
CA ILE A 227 15.97 -2.31 -10.30
C ILE A 227 16.17 -3.05 -11.62
N GLN A 228 16.30 -2.32 -12.72
CA GLN A 228 16.93 -2.81 -13.96
C GLN A 228 18.37 -2.29 -13.98
#